data_AF-A0AAN8P6M2-F1
#
_entry.id   AF-A0AAN8P6M2-F1
#
_cell.length_a   1.000
_cell.length_b   1.000
_cell.length_c   1.000
_cell.angle_alpha   90.00
_cell.angle_beta   90.00
_cell.angle_gamma   90.00
#
_symmetry.space_group_name_H-M   'P 1'
#
loop_
_entity.id
_entity.type
_entity.pdbx_description
1 polymer ?
#
loop_
_entity_poly.entity_id
_entity_poly.type
_entity_poly.pdbx_seq_one_letter_code
_entity_poly.pdbx_strand_id
1 'polypeptide(L)'
;MIKPIKGTISLHAITTDVHGQLVKRNTTCACKSCFNENGFDGQSPCGWDKVEVLKQPDPTRADEHVVSEASDELELTTYSCNKNDFVVAVYDTKCYIGKIIEKDLADDTVHVDFMIQSGKALQQFRWPNKQDRVWVKGADILRVIQEPTATGKGGRMFTVPDEVLNAMASYAP
;
A
#
# COMPACT_ATOMS: atom_id res chain seq x y z
N MET A 1 30.30 -0.82 -13.60
CA MET A 1 29.17 -1.10 -12.68
C MET A 1 29.63 -0.72 -11.27
N ILE A 2 29.04 0.31 -10.66
CA ILE A 2 29.44 0.81 -9.34
C ILE A 2 28.89 -0.15 -8.28
N LYS A 3 29.74 -0.64 -7.38
CA LYS A 3 29.31 -1.55 -6.31
C LYS A 3 28.62 -0.75 -5.19
N PRO A 4 27.47 -1.20 -4.68
CA PRO A 4 26.80 -0.55 -3.55
C PRO A 4 27.71 -0.45 -2.33
N ILE A 5 27.78 0.73 -1.70
CA ILE A 5 28.55 0.96 -0.48
C ILE A 5 27.64 0.68 0.73
N LYS A 6 28.11 -0.17 1.65
CA LYS A 6 27.36 -0.52 2.85
C LYS A 6 27.09 0.74 3.68
N GLY A 7 25.82 0.98 4.04
CA GLY A 7 25.38 2.18 4.77
C GLY A 7 24.98 3.38 3.90
N THR A 8 24.95 3.22 2.57
CA THR A 8 24.42 4.25 1.66
C THR A 8 22.99 3.91 1.20
N ILE A 9 22.23 4.96 0.85
CA ILE A 9 20.83 4.85 0.40
C ILE A 9 20.84 4.56 -1.11
N SER A 10 19.96 3.66 -1.55
CA SER A 10 19.71 3.41 -2.98
C SER A 10 18.49 4.24 -3.43
N LEU A 11 18.65 5.05 -4.47
CA LEU A 11 17.56 5.84 -5.04
C LEU A 11 16.98 5.11 -6.25
N HIS A 12 15.68 4.85 -6.18
CA HIS A 12 14.89 4.26 -7.26
C HIS A 12 14.09 5.38 -7.92
N ALA A 13 14.40 5.67 -9.19
CA ALA A 13 13.62 6.63 -9.97
C ALA A 13 12.62 5.85 -10.85
N ILE A 14 11.35 6.22 -10.75
CA ILE A 14 10.25 5.70 -11.57
C ILE A 14 9.64 6.91 -12.28
N THR A 15 9.51 6.83 -13.60
CA THR A 15 8.94 7.92 -14.40
C THR A 15 8.29 7.37 -15.68
N THR A 16 7.61 8.23 -16.42
CA THR A 16 7.05 7.91 -17.74
C THR A 16 7.81 8.65 -18.82
N ASP A 17 8.10 7.98 -19.93
CA ASP A 17 8.67 8.62 -21.10
C ASP A 17 7.65 9.50 -21.85
N VAL A 18 8.13 10.22 -22.87
CA VAL A 18 7.30 11.06 -23.76
C VAL A 18 6.20 10.28 -24.50
N HIS A 19 6.27 8.95 -24.52
CA HIS A 19 5.26 8.06 -25.11
C HIS A 19 4.37 7.42 -24.04
N GLY A 20 4.49 7.82 -22.77
CA GLY A 20 3.71 7.30 -21.65
C GLY A 20 4.15 5.92 -21.16
N GLN A 21 5.31 5.41 -21.58
CA GLN A 21 5.83 4.12 -21.13
C GLN A 21 6.48 4.27 -19.75
N LEU A 22 6.16 3.35 -18.84
CA LEU A 22 6.79 3.31 -17.52
C LEU A 22 8.25 2.87 -17.65
N VAL A 23 9.16 3.66 -17.09
CA VAL A 23 10.57 3.33 -17.01
C VAL A 23 11.05 3.40 -15.56
N LYS A 24 12.03 2.57 -15.22
CA LYS A 24 12.66 2.58 -13.89
C LYS A 24 14.16 2.55 -13.99
N ARG A 25 14.82 3.08 -12.96
CA ARG A 25 16.26 2.94 -12.81
C ARG A 25 16.70 3.09 -11.36
N ASN A 26 17.67 2.28 -10.97
CA ASN A 26 18.45 2.52 -9.75
C ASN A 26 19.52 3.55 -10.11
N THR A 27 19.29 4.79 -9.76
CA THR A 27 20.12 5.92 -10.23
C THR A 27 20.49 6.84 -9.09
N THR A 28 21.70 7.38 -9.15
CA THR A 28 22.13 8.52 -8.34
C THR A 28 22.29 9.79 -9.19
N CYS A 29 22.01 9.73 -10.50
CA CYS A 29 22.17 10.85 -11.42
C CYS A 29 20.83 11.45 -11.88
N ALA A 30 20.74 12.77 -11.85
CA ALA A 30 19.66 13.60 -12.40
C ALA A 30 20.22 14.61 -13.42
N CYS A 31 20.87 14.11 -14.47
CA CYS A 31 21.53 14.96 -15.47
C CYS A 31 20.55 15.47 -16.54
N LYS A 32 20.97 16.47 -17.33
CA LYS A 32 20.17 17.04 -18.43
C LYS A 32 19.85 16.04 -19.55
N SER A 33 20.60 14.94 -19.65
CA SER A 33 20.30 13.84 -20.57
C SER A 33 19.23 12.89 -20.03
N CYS A 34 18.90 12.94 -18.73
CA CYS A 34 17.76 12.21 -18.16
C CYS A 34 16.51 13.11 -18.16
N PHE A 35 16.67 14.39 -17.82
CA PHE A 35 15.57 15.34 -17.66
C PHE A 35 15.88 16.62 -18.46
N ASN A 36 15.09 16.89 -19.49
CA ASN A 36 15.18 18.10 -20.30
C ASN A 36 13.92 18.97 -20.09
N GLU A 37 13.80 20.06 -20.84
CA GLU A 37 12.68 21.01 -20.73
C GLU A 37 11.32 20.38 -21.06
N ASN A 38 11.32 19.27 -21.82
CA ASN A 38 10.14 18.50 -22.19
C ASN A 38 9.90 17.30 -21.26
N GLY A 39 10.63 17.20 -20.14
CA GLY A 39 10.51 16.13 -19.17
C GLY A 39 11.53 15.00 -19.35
N PHE A 40 11.13 13.77 -19.05
CA PHE A 40 12.00 12.60 -19.11
C PHE A 40 12.16 12.10 -20.55
N ASP A 41 13.40 11.98 -21.00
CA ASP A 41 13.73 11.43 -22.32
C ASP A 41 14.06 9.93 -22.23
N GLY A 42 13.16 9.10 -22.75
CA GLY A 42 13.31 7.64 -22.79
C GLY A 42 14.51 7.15 -23.62
N GLN A 43 15.18 8.01 -24.38
CA GLN A 43 16.40 7.70 -25.14
C GLN A 43 17.69 8.07 -24.39
N SER A 44 17.59 8.43 -23.11
CA SER A 44 18.74 8.75 -22.28
C SER A 44 19.79 7.63 -22.32
N PRO A 45 21.08 7.93 -22.61
CA PRO A 45 22.15 6.94 -22.60
C PRO A 45 22.47 6.41 -21.19
N CYS A 46 21.78 6.92 -20.17
CA CYS A 46 22.05 6.58 -18.79
C CYS A 46 21.53 5.20 -18.37
N GLY A 47 20.89 4.41 -19.25
CA GLY A 47 20.56 3.01 -18.97
C GLY A 47 19.32 2.84 -18.11
N TRP A 48 18.19 3.35 -18.61
CA TRP A 48 16.86 3.14 -18.02
C TRP A 48 16.26 1.83 -18.50
N ASP A 49 15.64 1.10 -17.58
CA ASP A 49 14.96 -0.14 -17.90
C ASP A 49 13.50 0.16 -18.21
N LYS A 50 13.02 -0.27 -19.39
CA LYS A 50 11.60 -0.26 -19.71
C LYS A 50 10.89 -1.30 -18.86
N VAL A 51 9.78 -0.90 -18.24
CA VAL A 51 8.95 -1.81 -17.48
C VAL A 51 7.78 -2.19 -18.35
N GLU A 52 7.72 -3.47 -18.75
CA GLU A 52 6.51 -4.04 -19.34
C GLU A 52 5.47 -4.17 -18.23
N VAL A 53 4.52 -3.24 -18.21
CA VAL A 53 3.35 -3.34 -17.36
C VAL A 53 2.36 -4.23 -18.13
N LEU A 54 2.08 -5.42 -17.59
CA LEU A 54 1.00 -6.25 -18.10
C LEU A 54 -0.30 -5.45 -17.91
N LYS A 55 -0.87 -4.98 -19.04
CA LYS A 55 -2.22 -4.45 -19.03
C LYS A 55 -3.13 -5.58 -18.57
N GLN A 56 -3.74 -5.41 -17.40
CA GLN A 56 -4.91 -6.21 -17.08
C GLN A 56 -5.95 -5.94 -18.18
N PRO A 57 -6.62 -6.98 -18.71
CA PRO A 57 -7.53 -6.80 -19.83
C PRO A 57 -8.70 -5.91 -19.42
N ASP A 58 -8.79 -4.73 -20.04
CA ASP A 58 -10.02 -3.95 -20.08
C ASP A 58 -11.08 -4.75 -20.86
N PRO A 59 -12.23 -5.09 -20.26
CA PRO A 59 -13.32 -5.70 -21.00
C PRO A 59 -13.99 -4.63 -21.89
N THR A 60 -13.53 -4.50 -23.13
CA THR A 60 -14.14 -3.60 -24.12
C THR A 60 -15.21 -4.35 -24.93
N ARG A 61 -16.48 -4.05 -24.62
CA ARG A 61 -17.56 -3.61 -25.54
C ARG A 61 -17.67 -4.26 -26.94
N ALA A 62 -18.74 -5.04 -27.17
CA ALA A 62 -19.48 -5.11 -28.44
C ALA A 62 -20.94 -5.59 -28.26
N ASP A 63 -21.84 -4.84 -28.90
CA ASP A 63 -23.23 -5.08 -29.30
C ASP A 63 -24.41 -5.02 -28.30
N GLU A 64 -25.40 -4.26 -28.76
CA GLU A 64 -26.65 -3.87 -28.13
C GLU A 64 -27.56 -5.07 -27.90
N HIS A 65 -27.96 -5.32 -26.65
CA HIS A 65 -29.24 -5.96 -26.35
C HIS A 65 -29.72 -5.52 -24.96
N VAL A 66 -30.88 -4.87 -24.94
CA VAL A 66 -31.57 -4.38 -23.75
C VAL A 66 -32.11 -5.58 -22.97
N VAL A 67 -31.49 -5.95 -21.85
CA VAL A 67 -32.22 -6.50 -20.69
C VAL A 67 -31.46 -6.16 -19.41
N SER A 68 -32.19 -5.61 -18.46
CA SER A 68 -31.82 -5.22 -17.10
C SER A 68 -31.21 -6.36 -16.29
N GLU A 69 -29.93 -6.27 -15.93
CA GLU A 69 -29.34 -7.08 -14.85
C GLU A 69 -28.35 -6.23 -14.05
N ALA A 70 -28.44 -6.37 -12.73
CA ALA A 70 -27.79 -5.56 -11.73
C ALA A 70 -26.27 -5.55 -11.92
N SER A 71 -25.73 -4.36 -12.18
CA SER A 71 -24.32 -4.04 -11.98
C SER A 71 -24.01 -4.15 -10.50
N ASP A 72 -23.30 -5.20 -10.11
CA ASP A 72 -22.53 -5.24 -8.88
C ASP A 72 -21.36 -4.26 -9.07
N GLU A 73 -21.66 -2.96 -8.90
CA GLU A 73 -20.65 -1.99 -8.52
C GLU A 73 -20.01 -2.54 -7.24
N LEU A 74 -18.73 -2.88 -7.30
CA LEU A 74 -17.90 -2.93 -6.10
C LEU A 74 -17.89 -1.50 -5.56
N GLU A 75 -18.92 -1.18 -4.79
CA GLU A 75 -18.98 0.01 -3.96
C GLU A 75 -17.65 0.04 -3.22
N LEU A 76 -16.84 1.05 -3.52
CA LEU A 76 -15.71 1.42 -2.69
C LEU A 76 -16.34 1.70 -1.32
N THR A 77 -16.40 0.68 -0.46
CA THR A 77 -16.99 0.84 0.87
C THR A 77 -16.00 1.72 1.62
N THR A 78 -16.21 3.02 1.54
CA THR A 78 -15.50 4.00 2.36
C THR A 78 -15.83 3.61 3.80
N TYR A 79 -14.94 2.84 4.44
CA TYR A 79 -15.19 2.35 5.77
C TYR A 79 -15.29 3.57 6.69
N SER A 80 -16.48 3.79 7.23
CA SER A 80 -16.74 4.83 8.22
C SER A 80 -16.05 4.46 9.53
N CYS A 81 -14.74 4.66 9.57
CA CYS A 81 -13.93 4.45 10.76
C CYS A 81 -13.95 5.71 11.63
N ASN A 82 -13.66 5.59 12.91
CA ASN A 82 -13.60 6.69 13.86
C ASN A 82 -12.27 6.69 14.60
N LYS A 83 -11.98 7.78 15.29
CA LYS A 83 -10.84 7.84 16.21
C LYS A 83 -10.98 6.73 17.25
N ASN A 84 -9.87 6.03 17.51
CA ASN A 84 -9.75 4.85 18.35
C ASN A 84 -10.27 3.53 17.78
N ASP A 85 -10.84 3.50 16.58
CA ASP A 85 -11.19 2.24 15.94
C ASP A 85 -9.94 1.44 15.59
N PHE A 86 -10.06 0.12 15.67
CA PHE A 86 -9.04 -0.78 15.17
C PHE A 86 -9.33 -1.13 13.72
N VAL A 87 -8.27 -1.20 12.93
CA VAL A 87 -8.37 -1.39 11.48
C VAL A 87 -7.34 -2.39 10.99
N VAL A 88 -7.66 -3.03 9.87
CA VAL A 88 -6.67 -3.62 8.98
C VAL A 88 -6.41 -2.60 7.88
N ALA A 89 -5.14 -2.25 7.68
CA ALA A 89 -4.75 -1.31 6.65
C ALA A 89 -3.47 -1.77 5.93
N VAL A 90 -3.31 -1.28 4.71
CA VAL A 90 -2.16 -1.58 3.86
C VAL A 90 -1.19 -0.41 3.89
N TYR A 91 0.07 -0.69 4.15
CA TYR A 91 1.17 0.22 3.85
C TYR A 91 2.43 -0.60 3.59
N ASP A 92 3.37 -0.05 2.81
CA ASP A 92 4.59 -0.77 2.41
C ASP A 92 4.29 -2.17 1.80
N THR A 93 3.24 -2.24 0.96
CA THR A 93 2.80 -3.47 0.27
C THR A 93 2.40 -4.64 1.19
N LYS A 94 2.12 -4.36 2.46
CA LYS A 94 1.78 -5.36 3.47
C LYS A 94 0.56 -4.94 4.29
N CYS A 95 -0.18 -5.93 4.76
CA CYS A 95 -1.31 -5.73 5.65
C CYS A 95 -0.85 -5.71 7.11
N TYR A 96 -1.34 -4.73 7.84
CA TYR A 96 -1.09 -4.58 9.27
C TYR A 96 -2.37 -4.28 10.01
N ILE A 97 -2.39 -4.64 11.29
CA ILE A 97 -3.45 -4.26 12.22
C ILE A 97 -2.99 -3.00 12.94
N GLY A 98 -3.86 -2.02 13.07
CA GLY A 98 -3.55 -0.78 13.77
C GLY A 98 -4.75 -0.15 14.43
N LYS A 99 -4.50 0.94 15.14
CA LYS A 99 -5.51 1.76 15.80
C LYS A 99 -5.47 3.17 15.24
N ILE A 100 -6.62 3.72 14.89
CA ILE A 100 -6.74 5.09 14.40
C ILE A 100 -6.49 6.07 15.55
N ILE A 101 -5.51 6.95 15.36
CA ILE A 101 -5.18 8.03 16.29
C ILE A 101 -5.99 9.29 15.93
N GLU A 102 -6.03 9.62 14.65
CA GLU A 102 -6.66 10.82 14.12
C GLU A 102 -6.94 10.68 12.62
N LYS A 103 -7.73 11.63 12.11
CA LYS A 103 -8.17 11.68 10.72
C LYS A 103 -7.97 13.08 10.18
N ASP A 104 -7.51 13.17 8.94
CA ASP A 104 -7.50 14.40 8.17
C ASP A 104 -8.58 14.31 7.09
N LEU A 105 -9.64 15.12 7.26
CA LEU A 105 -10.77 15.16 6.33
C LEU A 105 -10.46 15.96 5.07
N ALA A 106 -9.43 16.81 5.07
CA ALA A 106 -9.06 17.59 3.89
C ALA A 106 -8.37 16.72 2.84
N ASP A 107 -7.50 15.82 3.29
CA ASP A 107 -6.68 14.97 2.42
C ASP A 107 -7.16 13.50 2.35
N ASP A 108 -8.28 13.16 3.01
CA ASP A 108 -8.82 11.80 3.15
C ASP A 108 -7.75 10.80 3.63
N THR A 109 -6.96 11.22 4.62
CA THR A 109 -5.92 10.39 5.23
C THR A 109 -6.23 10.09 6.69
N VAL A 110 -5.76 8.94 7.14
CA VAL A 110 -5.98 8.42 8.48
C VAL A 110 -4.62 8.13 9.11
N HIS A 111 -4.40 8.65 10.31
CA HIS A 111 -3.19 8.40 11.08
C HIS A 111 -3.39 7.16 11.94
N VAL A 112 -2.62 6.12 11.68
CA VAL A 112 -2.78 4.82 12.33
C VAL A 112 -1.50 4.47 13.10
N ASP A 113 -1.66 4.03 14.35
CA ASP A 113 -0.60 3.35 15.12
C ASP A 113 -0.68 1.86 14.79
N PHE A 114 0.40 1.26 14.29
CA PHE A 114 0.42 -0.12 13.81
C PHE A 114 1.03 -1.10 14.81
N MET A 115 0.44 -2.30 14.83
CA MET A 115 0.89 -3.44 15.61
C MET A 115 1.80 -4.34 14.77
N ILE A 116 2.74 -4.99 15.44
CA ILE A 116 3.60 -6.01 14.83
C ILE A 116 3.16 -7.40 15.27
N GLN A 117 3.23 -8.35 14.34
CA GLN A 117 3.06 -9.76 14.67
C GLN A 117 4.21 -10.20 15.59
N SER A 118 3.90 -10.98 16.63
CA SER A 118 4.85 -11.33 17.67
C SER A 118 4.61 -12.74 18.18
N GLY A 119 5.68 -13.52 18.27
CA GLY A 119 5.65 -14.91 18.73
C GLY A 119 5.79 -15.91 17.59
N LYS A 120 5.79 -17.20 17.96
CA LYS A 120 5.84 -18.32 16.99
C LYS A 120 4.46 -18.67 16.44
N ALA A 121 3.39 -18.24 17.12
CA ALA A 121 2.02 -18.42 16.68
C ALA A 121 1.60 -17.23 15.82
N LEU A 122 1.03 -17.51 14.64
CA LEU A 122 0.64 -16.49 13.64
C LEU A 122 -0.49 -15.54 14.11
N GLN A 123 -1.07 -15.77 15.29
CA GLN A 123 -2.27 -15.06 15.75
C GLN A 123 -1.98 -14.00 16.83
N GLN A 124 -0.71 -13.78 17.18
CA GLN A 124 -0.33 -12.89 18.27
C GLN A 124 0.30 -11.60 17.74
N PHE A 125 -0.17 -10.48 18.29
CA PHE A 125 0.24 -9.13 17.92
C PHE A 125 0.65 -8.35 19.16
N ARG A 126 1.51 -7.35 18.99
CA ARG A 126 1.86 -6.40 20.05
C ARG A 126 2.17 -5.05 19.46
N TRP A 127 2.10 -4.03 20.30
CA TRP A 127 2.66 -2.73 19.97
C TRP A 127 4.19 -2.83 19.87
N PRO A 128 4.80 -2.27 18.81
CA PRO A 128 6.25 -2.22 18.70
C PRO A 128 6.86 -1.34 19.80
N ASN A 129 8.11 -1.60 20.17
CA ASN A 129 8.80 -0.83 21.22
C ASN A 129 8.96 0.64 20.82
N LYS A 130 9.20 0.89 19.53
CA LYS A 130 9.13 2.20 18.91
C LYS A 130 7.79 2.27 18.18
N GLN A 131 6.96 3.24 18.51
CA GLN A 131 5.65 3.42 17.88
C GLN A 131 5.78 3.49 16.36
N ASP A 132 4.86 2.82 15.67
CA ASP A 132 4.83 2.77 14.22
C ASP A 132 3.60 3.52 13.75
N ARG A 133 3.76 4.83 13.52
CA ARG A 133 2.67 5.75 13.25
C ARG A 133 2.80 6.29 11.84
N VAL A 134 1.80 6.01 11.02
CA VAL A 134 1.84 6.33 9.59
C VAL A 134 0.49 6.90 9.16
N TRP A 135 0.54 7.91 8.30
CA TRP A 135 -0.61 8.42 7.58
C TRP A 135 -0.85 7.54 6.34
N VAL A 136 -2.01 6.91 6.28
CA VAL A 136 -2.45 6.08 5.14
C VAL A 136 -3.70 6.69 4.51
N LYS A 137 -3.98 6.42 3.24
CA LYS A 137 -5.22 6.91 2.62
C LYS A 137 -6.41 6.15 3.18
N GLY A 138 -7.59 6.78 3.17
CA GLY A 138 -8.84 6.10 3.51
C GLY A 138 -9.06 4.83 2.67
N ALA A 139 -8.68 4.86 1.39
CA ALA A 139 -8.73 3.72 0.48
C ALA A 139 -7.81 2.54 0.86
N ASP A 140 -6.76 2.78 1.65
CA ASP A 140 -5.84 1.74 2.12
C ASP A 140 -6.34 1.06 3.42
N ILE A 141 -7.45 1.53 3.98
CA ILE A 141 -8.15 0.87 5.08
C ILE A 141 -9.01 -0.25 4.52
N LEU A 142 -8.58 -1.50 4.74
CA LEU A 142 -9.28 -2.68 4.22
C LEU A 142 -10.54 -3.01 5.02
N ARG A 143 -10.54 -2.73 6.33
CA ARG A 143 -11.64 -3.09 7.24
C ARG A 143 -11.47 -2.44 8.61
N VAL A 144 -12.59 -2.10 9.24
CA VAL A 144 -12.67 -1.85 10.69
C VAL A 144 -12.90 -3.17 11.43
N ILE A 145 -12.11 -3.43 12.45
CA ILE A 145 -12.19 -4.64 13.28
C ILE A 145 -12.55 -4.28 14.72
N GLN A 146 -13.06 -5.27 15.45
CA GLN A 146 -13.21 -5.15 16.90
C GLN A 146 -11.84 -5.01 17.58
N GLU A 147 -11.83 -4.41 18.76
CA GLU A 147 -10.61 -4.27 19.56
C GLU A 147 -9.96 -5.65 19.80
N PRO A 148 -8.67 -5.81 19.47
CA PRO A 148 -7.94 -7.04 19.71
C PRO A 148 -7.98 -7.45 21.18
N THR A 149 -8.17 -8.74 21.44
CA THR A 149 -8.26 -9.26 22.81
C THR A 149 -6.87 -9.33 23.42
N ALA A 150 -6.65 -8.65 24.55
CA ALA A 150 -5.39 -8.72 25.27
C ALA A 150 -5.16 -10.14 25.84
N THR A 151 -3.95 -10.66 25.68
CA THR A 151 -3.55 -12.01 26.11
C THR A 151 -2.28 -11.99 26.95
N GLY A 152 -2.12 -13.03 27.78
CA GLY A 152 -0.96 -13.21 28.66
C GLY A 152 -1.01 -12.37 29.95
N LYS A 153 -0.12 -12.69 30.90
CA LYS A 153 -0.09 -12.08 32.25
C LYS A 153 0.20 -10.58 32.26
N GLY A 154 0.75 -10.03 31.18
CA GLY A 154 1.16 -8.62 31.09
C GLY A 154 0.25 -7.73 30.26
N GLY A 155 -0.77 -8.27 29.57
CA GLY A 155 -1.66 -7.49 28.69
C GLY A 155 -0.96 -6.77 27.53
N ARG A 156 0.28 -7.18 27.19
CA ARG A 156 1.10 -6.57 26.13
C ARG A 156 0.97 -7.28 24.79
N MET A 157 0.32 -8.44 24.78
CA MET A 157 0.06 -9.25 23.61
C MET A 157 -1.42 -9.20 23.30
N PHE A 158 -1.79 -9.31 22.04
CA PHE A 158 -3.16 -9.24 21.58
C PHE A 158 -3.40 -10.34 20.56
N THR A 159 -4.63 -10.83 20.50
CA THR A 159 -5.11 -11.79 19.51
C THR A 159 -6.30 -11.22 18.78
N VAL A 160 -6.44 -11.58 17.51
CA VAL A 160 -7.60 -11.23 16.67
C VAL A 160 -8.30 -12.49 16.16
N PRO A 161 -9.59 -12.41 15.80
CA PRO A 161 -10.32 -13.51 15.20
C PRO A 161 -9.68 -14.01 13.90
N ASP A 162 -9.85 -15.30 13.59
CA ASP A 162 -9.31 -15.92 12.37
C ASP A 162 -9.85 -15.28 11.08
N GLU A 163 -11.07 -14.73 11.11
CA GLU A 163 -11.64 -13.97 9.99
C GLU A 163 -10.78 -12.74 9.61
N VAL A 164 -10.16 -12.08 10.59
CA VAL A 164 -9.27 -10.94 10.36
C VAL A 164 -7.97 -11.41 9.71
N LEU A 165 -7.43 -12.53 10.20
CA LEU A 165 -6.20 -13.11 9.66
C LEU A 165 -6.40 -13.61 8.23
N ASN A 166 -7.54 -14.24 7.95
CA ASN A 166 -7.90 -14.68 6.61
C ASN A 166 -8.06 -13.49 5.66
N ALA A 167 -8.66 -12.38 6.11
CA ALA A 167 -8.77 -11.15 5.32
C ALA A 167 -7.39 -10.54 5.00
N MET A 168 -6.47 -10.56 5.97
CA MET A 168 -5.09 -10.12 5.74
C MET A 168 -4.33 -11.03 4.77
N ALA A 169 -4.56 -12.34 4.83
CA ALA A 169 -3.92 -13.33 3.96
C ALA A 169 -4.51 -13.37 2.54
N SER A 170 -5.80 -13.05 2.38
CA SER A 170 -6.47 -12.96 1.08
C SER A 170 -6.08 -11.70 0.30
N TYR A 171 -5.50 -10.71 0.98
CA TYR A 171 -4.98 -9.52 0.32
C TYR A 171 -3.70 -9.90 -0.47
N ALA A 172 -3.87 -10.07 -1.78
CA ALA A 172 -2.80 -10.21 -2.74
C ALA A 172 -2.62 -8.86 -3.47
N PRO A 173 -1.45 -8.20 -3.39
CA PRO A 173 -1.17 -6.96 -4.10
C PRO A 173 -1.03 -7.18 -5.62
#